data_AF-A0A812SPU0-F1
#
_entry.id   AF-A0A812SPU0-F1
#
_cell.length_a   1.000
_cell.length_b   1.000
_cell.length_c   1.000
_cell.angle_alpha   90.00
_cell.angle_beta   90.00
_cell.angle_gamma   90.00
#
_symmetry.space_group_name_H-M   'P 1'
#
loop_
_entity.id
_entity.type
_entity.pdbx_description
1 polymer ?
#
loop_
_entity_poly.entity_id
_entity_poly.type
_entity_poly.pdbx_seq_one_letter_code
_entity_poly.pdbx_strand_id
1 'polypeptide(L)'
;MGELGEVPNQLQSFRVQDAKCYCCNHSHIHPHSGESLPCDRQLVYETFKKWWSAGAEEGSEQHLERFNTLVRQRVAPKVARGLGIALPFHYVVYMAVFCMVPWLSDFIALWAETRDHRAAVSMWSLRHFIAWGIVGVALLFALRMCVWLWKLGSRIEKRLDSRWCAVFIVAPLSFFGVCALWLPIGISLAATPEDNPLPVFLFIAAIAITALVWRAPKWQEPLPSKQPSPHVFQRKEDNATFSI
;
A
#
# COMPACT_ATOMS: atom_id res chain seq x y z
N MET A 1 2.79 17.65 -1.99
CA MET A 1 3.40 16.47 -2.67
C MET A 1 4.89 16.63 -2.97
N GLY A 2 5.50 17.83 -2.86
CA GLY A 2 6.94 18.03 -3.14
C GLY A 2 7.88 17.29 -2.17
N GLU A 3 7.59 17.32 -0.87
CA GLU A 3 8.49 16.76 0.17
C GLU A 3 8.70 15.24 0.06
N LEU A 4 7.68 14.48 -0.32
CA LEU A 4 7.80 13.02 -0.51
C LEU A 4 8.62 12.64 -1.74
N GLY A 5 8.66 13.51 -2.75
CA GLY A 5 9.44 13.30 -3.97
C GLY A 5 10.94 13.40 -3.75
N GLU A 6 11.37 14.10 -2.70
CA GLU A 6 12.79 14.29 -2.36
C GLU A 6 13.36 13.15 -1.51
N VAL A 7 12.51 12.34 -0.90
CA VAL A 7 12.95 11.29 0.03
C VAL A 7 13.96 10.31 -0.60
N PRO A 8 13.83 9.87 -1.87
CA PRO A 8 14.87 9.06 -2.51
C PRO A 8 16.24 9.75 -2.52
N ASN A 9 16.28 11.05 -2.79
CA ASN A 9 17.52 11.84 -2.80
C ASN A 9 18.07 12.01 -1.38
N GLN A 10 17.21 12.36 -0.42
CA GLN A 10 17.58 12.49 1.00
C GLN A 10 18.18 11.19 1.56
N LEU A 11 17.63 10.04 1.18
CA LEU A 11 18.13 8.73 1.61
C LEU A 11 19.42 8.32 0.88
N GLN A 12 19.61 8.73 -0.38
CA GLN A 12 20.87 8.51 -1.11
C GLN A 12 22.02 9.33 -0.53
N SER A 13 21.77 10.59 -0.16
CA SER A 13 22.76 11.47 0.46
C SER A 13 22.82 11.36 1.99
N PHE A 14 22.04 10.45 2.60
CA PHE A 14 21.92 10.33 4.05
C PHE A 14 23.27 10.19 4.74
N ARG A 15 23.51 11.00 5.78
CA ARG A 15 24.61 10.86 6.72
C ARG A 15 24.08 11.12 8.12
N VAL A 16 24.41 10.25 9.06
CA VAL A 16 23.98 10.43 10.45
C VAL A 16 24.64 11.64 11.10
N GLN A 17 25.81 12.05 10.61
CA GLN A 17 26.51 13.25 11.07
C GLN A 17 25.76 14.54 10.73
N ASP A 18 25.04 14.55 9.61
CA ASP A 18 24.29 15.71 9.13
C ASP A 18 22.90 15.78 9.81
N ALA A 19 22.48 14.70 10.51
CA ALA A 19 21.21 14.65 11.22
C ALA A 19 21.24 15.55 12.47
N LYS A 20 20.31 16.49 12.56
CA LYS A 20 20.16 17.37 13.73
C LYS A 20 19.14 16.78 14.70
N CYS A 21 19.57 16.53 15.95
CA CYS A 21 18.62 16.27 17.04
C CYS A 21 17.85 17.55 17.38
N TYR A 22 16.75 17.40 18.11
CA TYR A 22 16.03 18.53 18.70
C TYR A 22 16.98 19.47 19.47
N CYS A 23 17.88 18.89 20.27
CA CYS A 23 18.93 19.62 20.98
C CYS A 23 19.79 20.52 20.08
N CYS A 24 20.29 20.00 18.95
CA CYS A 24 21.15 20.76 18.04
C CYS A 24 20.38 21.85 17.28
N ASN A 25 19.07 21.67 17.04
CA ASN A 25 18.25 22.70 16.40
C ASN A 25 18.03 23.93 17.29
N HIS A 26 18.11 23.75 18.62
CA HIS A 26 17.98 24.83 19.60
C HIS A 26 19.32 25.17 20.28
N SER A 27 20.46 24.89 19.63
CA SER A 27 21.79 25.20 20.15
C SER A 27 22.06 24.68 21.57
N HIS A 28 21.50 23.52 21.91
CA HIS A 28 21.58 22.92 23.24
C HIS A 28 20.93 23.75 24.36
N ILE A 29 19.92 24.58 24.03
CA ILE A 29 19.16 25.36 25.01
C ILE A 29 17.67 25.04 24.85
N HIS A 30 16.99 24.72 25.94
CA HIS A 30 15.55 24.46 25.92
C HIS A 30 14.78 25.76 25.64
N PRO A 31 13.92 25.84 24.61
CA PRO A 31 13.36 27.10 24.12
C PRO A 31 12.42 27.81 25.12
N HIS A 32 11.89 27.10 26.11
CA HIS A 32 10.97 27.67 27.11
C HIS A 32 11.60 27.93 28.47
N SER A 33 12.52 27.06 28.93
CA SER A 33 13.13 27.18 30.26
C SER A 33 14.48 27.89 30.23
N GLY A 34 15.13 27.97 29.08
CA GLY A 34 16.50 28.50 28.96
C GLY A 34 17.59 27.58 29.52
N GLU A 35 17.21 26.38 29.98
CA GLU A 35 18.16 25.41 30.53
C GLU A 35 18.97 24.71 29.43
N SER A 36 20.20 24.32 29.77
CA SER A 36 21.08 23.57 28.86
C SER A 36 20.55 22.15 28.64
N LEU A 37 20.45 21.72 27.38
CA LEU A 37 20.01 20.39 26.98
C LEU A 37 21.21 19.48 26.68
N PRO A 38 21.34 18.32 27.36
CA PRO A 38 22.37 17.35 27.01
C PRO A 38 22.16 16.80 25.59
N CYS A 39 23.25 16.53 24.87
CA CYS A 39 23.19 16.01 23.52
C CYS A 39 23.22 14.48 23.50
N ASP A 40 22.12 13.85 23.09
CA ASP A 40 22.08 12.39 22.94
C ASP A 40 22.92 11.87 21.75
N ARG A 41 23.52 12.74 20.94
CA ARG A 41 24.33 12.35 19.78
C ARG A 41 25.51 11.47 20.19
N GLN A 42 26.17 11.80 21.30
CA GLN A 42 27.31 11.01 21.77
C GLN A 42 26.87 9.60 22.20
N LEU A 43 25.72 9.48 22.86
CA LEU A 43 25.15 8.18 23.23
C LEU A 43 24.81 7.33 22.00
N VAL A 44 24.24 7.95 20.96
CA VAL A 44 23.94 7.27 19.69
C VAL A 44 25.23 6.81 19.00
N TYR A 45 26.27 7.64 18.97
CA TYR A 45 27.55 7.29 18.34
C TYR A 45 28.28 6.17 19.10
N GLU A 46 28.28 6.21 20.43
CA GLU A 46 28.83 5.11 21.24
C GLU A 46 28.04 3.80 21.02
N THR A 47 26.74 3.88 20.81
CA THR A 47 25.92 2.71 20.45
C THR A 47 26.32 2.15 19.08
N PHE A 48 26.54 3.01 18.08
CA PHE A 48 27.03 2.59 16.77
C PHE A 48 28.44 2.00 16.84
N LYS A 49 29.33 2.61 17.63
CA LYS A 49 30.65 2.08 17.92
C LYS A 49 30.53 0.67 18.50
N LYS A 50 29.69 0.46 19.51
CA LYS A 50 29.44 -0.87 20.12
C LYS A 50 28.92 -1.89 19.11
N TRP A 51 28.05 -1.50 18.17
CA TRP A 51 27.47 -2.41 17.18
C TRP A 51 28.42 -2.77 16.02
N TRP A 52 29.37 -1.89 15.70
CA TRP A 52 30.23 -2.04 14.51
C TRP A 52 31.74 -1.98 14.79
N SER A 53 32.17 -2.02 16.05
CA SER A 53 33.59 -1.96 16.46
C SER A 53 34.42 -3.19 16.07
N ALA A 54 33.79 -4.30 15.69
CA ALA A 54 34.51 -5.51 15.27
C ALA A 54 35.37 -5.22 14.03
N GLY A 55 36.69 -5.08 14.25
CA GLY A 55 37.69 -4.83 13.22
C GLY A 55 37.99 -3.35 12.90
N ALA A 56 37.45 -2.40 13.65
CA ALA A 56 37.76 -0.98 13.47
C ALA A 56 38.95 -0.56 14.34
N GLU A 57 39.87 0.22 13.77
CA GLU A 57 40.96 0.84 14.54
C GLU A 57 40.39 1.82 15.57
N GLU A 58 40.98 1.83 16.76
CA GLU A 58 40.61 2.72 17.85
C GLU A 58 40.78 4.18 17.42
N GLY A 59 39.71 4.96 17.49
CA GLY A 59 39.66 6.36 17.01
C GLY A 59 39.13 6.55 15.58
N SER A 60 38.87 5.47 14.83
CA SER A 60 38.31 5.61 13.48
C SER A 60 36.77 5.77 13.47
N GLU A 61 36.26 6.70 12.66
CA GLU A 61 34.80 6.89 12.42
C GLU A 61 34.19 5.85 11.47
N GLN A 62 34.88 4.73 11.23
CA GLN A 62 34.44 3.69 10.28
C GLN A 62 33.06 3.12 10.63
N HIS A 63 32.72 3.07 11.92
CA HIS A 63 31.42 2.62 12.40
C HIS A 63 30.26 3.51 11.91
N LEU A 64 30.46 4.84 11.84
CA LEU A 64 29.47 5.78 11.32
C LEU A 64 29.29 5.61 9.81
N GLU A 65 30.37 5.42 9.07
CA GLU A 65 30.27 5.24 7.62
C GLU A 65 29.65 3.89 7.23
N ARG A 66 29.91 2.84 8.02
CA ARG A 66 29.23 1.55 7.89
C ARG A 66 27.73 1.69 8.09
N PHE A 67 27.30 2.46 9.10
CA PHE A 67 25.88 2.75 9.29
C PHE A 67 25.28 3.54 8.12
N ASN A 68 25.93 4.63 7.69
CA ASN A 68 25.49 5.43 6.53
C ASN A 68 25.32 4.54 5.28
N THR A 69 26.30 3.69 5.02
CA THR A 69 26.27 2.72 3.91
C THR A 69 25.09 1.75 4.04
N LEU A 70 24.86 1.19 5.24
CA LEU A 70 23.72 0.31 5.49
C LEU A 70 22.38 1.02 5.26
N VAL A 71 22.23 2.27 5.69
CA VAL A 71 21.01 3.05 5.44
C VAL A 71 20.81 3.26 3.94
N ARG A 72 21.82 3.76 3.22
CA ARG A 72 21.75 4.00 1.77
C ARG A 72 21.47 2.73 0.97
N GLN A 73 22.11 1.61 1.32
CA GLN A 73 22.02 0.37 0.55
C GLN A 73 20.82 -0.51 0.92
N ARG A 74 20.42 -0.54 2.20
CA ARG A 74 19.37 -1.46 2.68
C ARG A 74 18.08 -0.77 3.03
N VAL A 75 18.14 0.40 3.67
CA VAL A 75 16.95 1.13 4.13
C VAL A 75 16.38 1.95 2.98
N ALA A 76 17.20 2.70 2.24
CA ALA A 76 16.74 3.56 1.16
C ALA A 76 15.90 2.81 0.11
N PRO A 77 16.29 1.63 -0.40
CA PRO A 77 15.47 0.92 -1.38
C PRO A 77 14.18 0.35 -0.78
N LYS A 78 14.18 -0.01 0.51
CA LYS A 78 12.95 -0.48 1.20
C LYS A 78 11.98 0.67 1.41
N VAL A 79 12.49 1.81 1.87
CA VAL A 79 11.70 3.02 2.10
C VAL A 79 11.23 3.62 0.78
N ALA A 80 12.06 3.70 -0.25
CA ALA A 80 11.64 4.14 -1.59
C ALA A 80 10.55 3.25 -2.19
N ARG A 81 10.61 1.92 -1.96
CA ARG A 81 9.53 1.00 -2.36
C ARG A 81 8.26 1.15 -1.50
N GLY A 82 8.39 1.55 -0.23
CA GLY A 82 7.27 1.71 0.70
C GLY A 82 6.59 3.08 0.65
N LEU A 83 7.33 4.15 0.36
CA LEU A 83 6.86 5.54 0.31
C LEU A 83 6.16 5.90 -1.00
N GLY A 84 6.16 5.01 -1.98
CA GLY A 84 5.43 5.21 -3.22
C GLY A 84 3.92 5.11 -3.02
N ILE A 85 3.29 6.00 -2.22
CA ILE A 85 1.86 6.33 -2.06
C ILE A 85 0.90 5.14 -1.82
N ALA A 86 1.35 3.90 -1.91
CA ALA A 86 0.52 2.72 -1.87
C ALA A 86 0.33 2.34 -0.41
N LEU A 87 -0.78 2.80 0.18
CA LEU A 87 -1.38 2.11 1.32
C LEU A 87 -1.33 0.61 1.00
N PRO A 88 -0.72 -0.23 1.86
CA PRO A 88 -0.52 -1.62 1.48
C PRO A 88 -1.88 -2.21 1.12
N PHE A 89 -1.97 -2.78 -0.07
CA PHE A 89 -3.25 -3.03 -0.71
C PHE A 89 -4.21 -3.89 0.15
N HIS A 90 -3.65 -4.77 0.99
CA HIS A 90 -4.44 -5.53 1.97
C HIS A 90 -5.19 -4.62 2.96
N TYR A 91 -4.60 -3.53 3.46
CA TYR A 91 -5.31 -2.56 4.30
C TYR A 91 -6.47 -1.91 3.57
N VAL A 92 -6.33 -1.59 2.29
CA VAL A 92 -7.43 -1.00 1.51
C VAL A 92 -8.58 -1.99 1.39
N VAL A 93 -8.27 -3.28 1.14
CA VAL A 93 -9.27 -4.36 1.11
C VAL A 93 -9.93 -4.52 2.48
N TYR A 94 -9.15 -4.56 3.57
CA TYR A 94 -9.70 -4.62 4.93
C TYR A 94 -10.65 -3.44 5.19
N MET A 95 -10.21 -2.21 4.93
CA MET A 95 -11.04 -1.02 5.13
C MET A 95 -12.31 -1.09 4.29
N ALA A 96 -12.21 -1.44 3.01
CA ALA A 96 -13.36 -1.59 2.11
C ALA A 96 -14.37 -2.63 2.64
N VAL A 97 -13.90 -3.79 3.11
CA VAL A 97 -14.76 -4.84 3.69
C VAL A 97 -15.39 -4.37 5.00
N PHE A 98 -14.63 -3.72 5.88
CA PHE A 98 -15.14 -3.27 7.18
C PHE A 98 -16.12 -2.10 7.08
N CYS A 99 -15.99 -1.24 6.06
CA CYS A 99 -16.98 -0.19 5.76
C CYS A 99 -18.38 -0.74 5.45
N MET A 100 -18.49 -2.03 5.09
CA MET A 100 -19.77 -2.69 4.81
C MET A 100 -20.47 -3.27 6.06
N VAL A 101 -19.76 -3.37 7.19
CA VAL A 101 -20.28 -3.99 8.42
C VAL A 101 -21.46 -3.21 9.02
N PRO A 102 -21.48 -1.86 9.06
CA PRO A 102 -22.64 -1.14 9.59
C PRO A 102 -23.94 -1.45 8.85
N TRP A 103 -23.88 -1.76 7.56
CA TRP A 103 -25.08 -2.08 6.78
C TRP A 103 -25.60 -3.48 7.07
N LEU A 104 -24.75 -4.37 7.61
CA LEU A 104 -25.13 -5.72 8.00
C LEU A 104 -26.10 -5.71 9.20
N SER A 105 -26.08 -4.67 10.05
CA SER A 105 -26.96 -4.61 11.23
C SER A 105 -28.44 -4.56 10.86
N ASP A 106 -28.80 -3.87 9.78
CA ASP A 106 -30.18 -3.77 9.31
C ASP A 106 -30.71 -5.14 8.89
N PHE A 107 -29.87 -5.98 8.29
CA PHE A 107 -30.21 -7.35 7.91
C PHE A 107 -30.35 -8.28 9.11
N ILE A 108 -29.50 -8.11 10.13
CA ILE A 108 -29.60 -8.88 11.38
C ILE A 108 -30.95 -8.63 12.05
N ALA A 109 -31.40 -7.37 12.09
CA ALA A 109 -32.70 -7.00 12.63
C ALA A 109 -33.85 -7.65 11.82
N LEU A 110 -33.78 -7.56 10.49
CA LEU A 110 -34.77 -8.15 9.58
C LEU A 110 -34.87 -9.69 9.74
N TRP A 111 -33.72 -10.37 9.87
CA TRP A 111 -33.67 -11.82 10.08
C TRP A 111 -34.24 -12.24 11.43
N ALA A 112 -34.03 -11.43 12.47
CA ALA A 112 -34.55 -11.72 13.80
C ALA A 112 -36.10 -11.72 13.83
N GLU A 113 -36.74 -10.93 12.96
CA GLU A 113 -38.20 -10.81 12.88
C GLU A 113 -38.86 -11.99 12.14
N THR A 114 -38.21 -12.56 11.12
CA THR A 114 -38.78 -13.59 10.22
C THR A 114 -38.80 -15.05 10.74
N ARG A 115 -38.88 -15.28 12.05
CA ARG A 115 -38.57 -16.58 12.68
C ARG A 115 -39.52 -17.76 12.34
N ASP A 116 -40.68 -17.53 11.71
CA ASP A 116 -41.75 -18.54 11.61
C ASP A 116 -41.91 -19.30 10.27
N HIS A 117 -41.17 -19.01 9.19
CA HIS A 117 -41.41 -19.61 7.86
C HIS A 117 -40.20 -20.32 7.21
N ARG A 118 -39.85 -21.52 7.69
CA ARG A 118 -38.58 -22.24 7.35
C ARG A 118 -38.16 -22.30 5.87
N ALA A 119 -39.06 -22.51 4.91
CA ALA A 119 -38.69 -22.66 3.50
C ALA A 119 -38.59 -21.31 2.77
N ALA A 120 -39.61 -20.46 2.88
CA ALA A 120 -39.61 -19.11 2.32
C ALA A 120 -38.49 -18.23 2.89
N VAL A 121 -38.12 -18.44 4.16
CA VAL A 121 -36.99 -17.76 4.81
C VAL A 121 -35.68 -18.02 4.08
N SER A 122 -35.47 -19.17 3.41
CA SER A 122 -34.19 -19.48 2.76
C SER A 122 -33.91 -18.61 1.53
N MET A 123 -34.85 -18.53 0.58
CA MET A 123 -34.71 -17.72 -0.65
C MET A 123 -34.81 -16.23 -0.36
N TRP A 124 -35.73 -15.84 0.53
CA TRP A 124 -35.87 -14.45 0.98
C TRP A 124 -34.59 -13.97 1.68
N SER A 125 -34.00 -14.77 2.59
CA SER A 125 -32.74 -14.41 3.26
C SER A 125 -31.58 -14.34 2.28
N LEU A 126 -31.52 -15.27 1.32
CA LEU A 126 -30.48 -15.29 0.29
C LEU A 126 -30.57 -14.04 -0.60
N ARG A 127 -31.77 -13.60 -0.97
CA ARG A 127 -32.00 -12.39 -1.75
C ARG A 127 -31.53 -11.14 -1.02
N HIS A 128 -31.86 -11.00 0.25
CA HIS A 128 -31.40 -9.90 1.09
C HIS A 128 -29.89 -9.91 1.28
N PHE A 129 -29.31 -11.09 1.50
CA PHE A 129 -27.86 -11.27 1.55
C PHE A 129 -27.18 -10.86 0.24
N ILE A 130 -27.78 -11.17 -0.92
CA ILE A 130 -27.26 -10.74 -2.23
C ILE A 130 -27.33 -9.22 -2.39
N ALA A 131 -28.44 -8.59 -1.98
CA ALA A 131 -28.60 -7.15 -2.02
C ALA A 131 -27.54 -6.41 -1.16
N TRP A 132 -27.16 -6.99 -0.02
CA TRP A 132 -26.03 -6.52 0.79
C TRP A 132 -24.68 -6.83 0.12
N GLY A 133 -24.46 -8.10 -0.24
CA GLY A 133 -23.20 -8.64 -0.71
C GLY A 133 -22.74 -8.02 -2.03
N ILE A 134 -23.67 -7.61 -2.91
CA ILE A 134 -23.32 -6.97 -4.18
C ILE A 134 -22.60 -5.64 -3.98
N VAL A 135 -22.88 -4.91 -2.91
CA VAL A 135 -22.15 -3.66 -2.62
C VAL A 135 -20.68 -3.97 -2.32
N GLY A 136 -20.41 -5.02 -1.53
CA GLY A 136 -19.05 -5.48 -1.26
C GLY A 136 -18.31 -5.96 -2.53
N VAL A 137 -18.98 -6.76 -3.36
CA VAL A 137 -18.41 -7.24 -4.63
C VAL A 137 -18.15 -6.07 -5.59
N ALA A 138 -19.09 -5.14 -5.73
CA ALA A 138 -18.94 -3.96 -6.56
C ALA A 138 -17.81 -3.05 -6.07
N LEU A 139 -17.63 -2.89 -4.76
CA LEU A 139 -16.54 -2.12 -4.18
C LEU A 139 -15.17 -2.75 -4.48
N LEU A 140 -15.01 -4.07 -4.30
CA LEU A 140 -13.78 -4.78 -4.62
C LEU A 140 -13.46 -4.75 -6.12
N PHE A 141 -14.49 -4.85 -6.97
CA PHE A 141 -14.36 -4.69 -8.40
C PHE A 141 -13.92 -3.26 -8.77
N ALA A 142 -14.61 -2.24 -8.24
CA ALA A 142 -14.31 -0.83 -8.46
C ALA A 142 -12.88 -0.51 -8.04
N LEU A 143 -12.45 -0.95 -6.86
CA LEU A 143 -11.08 -0.79 -6.38
C LEU A 143 -10.05 -1.29 -7.40
N ARG A 144 -10.26 -2.51 -7.90
CA ARG A 144 -9.34 -3.14 -8.84
C ARG A 144 -9.34 -2.45 -10.20
N MET A 145 -10.51 -2.01 -10.66
CA MET A 145 -10.68 -1.20 -11.87
C MET A 145 -9.98 0.15 -11.73
N CYS A 146 -10.12 0.84 -10.60
CA CYS A 146 -9.43 2.09 -10.32
C CYS A 146 -7.92 1.92 -10.38
N VAL A 147 -7.35 0.84 -9.82
CA VAL A 147 -5.90 0.58 -9.93
C VAL A 147 -5.47 0.33 -11.38
N TRP A 148 -6.25 -0.43 -12.14
CA TRP A 148 -5.94 -0.70 -13.55
C TRP A 148 -6.05 0.57 -14.40
N LEU A 149 -7.10 1.35 -14.19
CA LEU A 149 -7.35 2.59 -14.89
C LEU A 149 -6.39 3.71 -14.48
N TRP A 150 -5.92 3.77 -13.23
CA TRP A 150 -4.85 4.67 -12.83
C TRP A 150 -3.58 4.37 -13.63
N LYS A 151 -3.22 3.09 -13.76
CA LYS A 151 -2.07 2.67 -14.57
C LYS A 151 -2.25 2.98 -16.05
N LEU A 152 -3.47 2.86 -16.57
CA LEU A 152 -3.79 3.26 -17.94
C LEU A 152 -3.68 4.78 -18.10
N GLY A 153 -4.28 5.53 -17.18
CA GLY A 153 -4.26 6.99 -17.14
C GLY A 153 -2.85 7.55 -17.07
N SER A 154 -1.96 6.97 -16.26
CA SER A 154 -0.55 7.41 -16.19
C SER A 154 0.23 7.13 -17.47
N ARG A 155 -0.13 6.09 -18.25
CA ARG A 155 0.44 5.85 -19.58
C ARG A 155 -0.10 6.85 -20.60
N ILE A 156 -1.39 7.20 -20.51
CA ILE A 156 -2.03 8.18 -21.39
C ILE A 156 -1.46 9.59 -21.10
N GLU A 157 -1.31 9.96 -19.83
CA GLU A 157 -0.74 11.24 -19.40
C GLU A 157 0.64 11.45 -20.02
N LYS A 158 1.50 10.42 -19.98
CA LYS A 158 2.83 10.46 -20.62
C LYS A 158 2.81 10.60 -22.15
N ARG A 159 1.69 10.25 -22.80
CA ARG A 159 1.55 10.32 -24.27
C ARG A 159 0.88 11.61 -24.75
N LEU A 160 -0.09 12.12 -23.99
CA LEU A 160 -0.93 13.25 -24.41
C LEU A 160 -0.51 14.59 -23.77
N ASP A 161 0.45 14.58 -22.85
CA ASP A 161 0.94 15.75 -22.09
C ASP A 161 -0.18 16.56 -21.39
N SER A 162 -1.34 15.95 -21.22
CA SER A 162 -2.54 16.56 -20.65
C SER A 162 -3.21 15.63 -19.65
N ARG A 163 -3.22 16.08 -18.39
CA ARG A 163 -3.84 15.37 -17.26
C ARG A 163 -5.36 15.27 -17.40
N TRP A 164 -5.98 16.35 -17.88
CA TRP A 164 -7.44 16.42 -18.02
C TRP A 164 -7.95 15.38 -19.02
N CYS A 165 -7.26 15.20 -20.15
CA CYS A 165 -7.62 14.17 -21.13
C CYS A 165 -7.58 12.76 -20.52
N ALA A 166 -6.56 12.44 -19.71
CA ALA A 166 -6.49 11.16 -19.02
C ALA A 166 -7.66 10.96 -18.05
N VAL A 167 -8.05 12.00 -17.30
CA VAL A 167 -9.20 11.96 -16.38
C VAL A 167 -10.52 11.78 -17.14
N PHE A 168 -10.75 12.55 -18.21
CA PHE A 168 -11.96 12.45 -19.04
C PHE A 168 -12.12 11.09 -19.72
N ILE A 169 -11.03 10.37 -19.98
CA ILE A 169 -11.08 9.00 -20.52
C ILE A 169 -11.31 7.98 -19.40
N VAL A 170 -10.55 8.09 -18.31
CA VAL A 170 -10.54 7.10 -17.23
C VAL A 170 -11.81 7.13 -16.37
N ALA A 171 -12.32 8.31 -16.03
CA ALA A 171 -13.48 8.46 -15.16
C ALA A 171 -14.74 7.77 -15.72
N PRO A 172 -15.19 8.02 -16.97
CA PRO A 172 -16.36 7.34 -17.50
C PRO A 172 -16.14 5.83 -17.61
N LEU A 173 -14.93 5.36 -17.98
CA LEU A 173 -14.64 3.93 -18.02
C LEU A 173 -14.80 3.26 -16.65
N SER A 174 -14.37 3.91 -15.56
CA SER A 174 -14.60 3.39 -14.20
C SER A 174 -16.08 3.32 -13.87
N PHE A 175 -16.83 4.39 -14.17
CA PHE A 175 -18.26 4.48 -13.91
C PHE A 175 -19.04 3.40 -14.67
N PHE A 176 -18.84 3.30 -15.99
CA PHE A 176 -19.49 2.28 -16.81
C PHE A 176 -19.11 0.86 -16.40
N GLY A 177 -17.86 0.63 -15.99
CA GLY A 177 -17.43 -0.67 -15.49
C GLY A 177 -18.20 -1.08 -14.22
N VAL A 178 -18.36 -0.18 -13.26
CA VAL A 178 -19.11 -0.44 -12.02
C VAL A 178 -20.60 -0.61 -12.31
N CYS A 179 -21.18 0.26 -13.15
CA CYS A 179 -22.58 0.16 -13.55
C CYS A 179 -22.89 -1.15 -14.29
N ALA A 180 -22.00 -1.61 -15.17
CA ALA A 180 -22.18 -2.86 -15.90
C ALA A 180 -22.22 -4.09 -14.97
N LEU A 181 -21.52 -4.04 -13.84
CA LEU A 181 -21.58 -5.10 -12.83
C LEU A 181 -22.84 -5.00 -11.96
N TRP A 182 -23.21 -3.78 -11.56
CA TRP A 182 -24.26 -3.54 -10.56
C TRP A 182 -25.69 -3.54 -11.15
N LEU A 183 -25.90 -2.88 -12.29
CA LEU A 183 -27.23 -2.69 -12.88
C LEU A 183 -27.96 -4.01 -13.19
N PRO A 184 -27.33 -5.05 -13.78
CA PRO A 184 -28.04 -6.29 -14.07
C PRO A 184 -28.62 -6.96 -12.82
N ILE A 185 -27.89 -6.91 -11.71
CA ILE A 185 -28.32 -7.47 -10.43
C ILE A 185 -29.41 -6.60 -9.80
N GLY A 186 -29.24 -5.27 -9.80
CA GLY A 186 -30.25 -4.35 -9.31
C GLY A 186 -31.57 -4.45 -10.06
N ILE A 187 -31.52 -4.52 -11.39
CA ILE A 187 -32.70 -4.73 -12.24
C ILE A 187 -33.32 -6.10 -11.98
N SER A 188 -32.52 -7.16 -11.86
CA SER A 188 -33.03 -8.50 -11.54
C SER A 188 -33.72 -8.55 -10.18
N LEU A 189 -33.14 -7.91 -9.15
CA LEU A 189 -33.73 -7.77 -7.82
C LEU A 189 -34.99 -6.90 -7.81
N ALA A 190 -35.17 -5.98 -8.75
CA ALA A 190 -36.37 -5.16 -8.86
C ALA A 190 -37.48 -5.84 -9.69
N ALA A 191 -37.11 -6.57 -10.74
CA ALA A 191 -38.04 -7.07 -11.74
C ALA A 191 -38.52 -8.51 -11.50
N THR A 192 -37.83 -9.28 -10.67
CA THR A 192 -38.17 -10.70 -10.43
C THR A 192 -38.89 -10.92 -9.10
N PRO A 193 -39.83 -11.88 -9.01
CA PRO A 193 -40.46 -12.24 -7.75
C PRO A 193 -39.43 -12.82 -6.76
N GLU A 194 -39.79 -12.85 -5.48
CA GLU A 194 -38.88 -13.24 -4.38
C GLU A 194 -38.30 -14.66 -4.54
N ASP A 195 -39.08 -15.58 -5.11
CA ASP A 195 -38.70 -16.98 -5.32
C ASP A 195 -37.79 -17.21 -6.55
N ASN A 196 -37.51 -16.18 -7.34
CA ASN A 196 -36.73 -16.33 -8.56
C ASN A 196 -35.22 -16.45 -8.24
N PRO A 197 -34.52 -17.51 -8.70
CA PRO A 197 -33.09 -17.69 -8.46
C PRO A 197 -32.18 -16.84 -9.36
N LEU A 198 -32.72 -16.10 -10.35
CA LEU A 198 -31.93 -15.29 -11.29
C LEU A 198 -30.94 -14.32 -10.62
N PRO A 199 -31.30 -13.55 -9.57
CA PRO A 199 -30.35 -12.69 -8.87
C PRO A 199 -29.15 -13.45 -8.28
N VAL A 200 -29.37 -14.69 -7.84
CA VAL A 200 -28.32 -15.56 -7.28
C VAL A 200 -27.29 -15.90 -8.36
N PHE A 201 -27.75 -16.33 -9.54
CA PHE A 201 -26.85 -16.65 -10.65
C PHE A 201 -26.06 -15.45 -11.12
N LEU A 202 -26.70 -14.28 -11.24
CA LEU A 202 -26.02 -13.04 -11.61
C LEU A 202 -24.98 -12.61 -10.55
N PHE A 203 -25.30 -12.78 -9.27
CA PHE A 203 -24.37 -12.50 -8.18
C PHE A 203 -23.15 -13.42 -8.20
N ILE A 204 -23.35 -14.74 -8.39
CA ILE A 204 -22.25 -15.70 -8.54
C ILE A 204 -21.38 -15.35 -9.75
N ALA A 205 -21.99 -14.97 -10.87
CA ALA A 205 -21.28 -14.51 -12.06
C ALA A 205 -20.45 -13.25 -11.77
N ALA A 206 -21.00 -12.28 -11.03
CA ALA A 206 -20.29 -11.07 -10.62
C ALA A 206 -19.09 -11.37 -9.70
N ILE A 207 -19.23 -12.32 -8.76
CA ILE A 207 -18.10 -12.81 -7.94
C ILE A 207 -17.04 -13.43 -8.85
N ALA A 208 -17.42 -14.31 -9.78
CA ALA A 208 -16.50 -14.97 -10.68
C ALA A 208 -15.74 -13.97 -11.56
N ILE A 209 -16.44 -13.00 -12.16
CA ILE A 209 -15.85 -11.90 -12.94
C ILE A 209 -14.86 -11.13 -12.07
N THR A 210 -15.26 -10.75 -10.86
CA THR A 210 -14.38 -10.03 -9.93
C THR A 210 -13.13 -10.87 -9.62
N ALA A 211 -13.28 -12.14 -9.27
CA ALA A 211 -12.16 -13.04 -9.02
C ALA A 211 -11.23 -13.18 -10.24
N LEU A 212 -11.77 -13.22 -11.46
CA LEU A 212 -10.99 -13.27 -12.70
C LEU A 212 -10.19 -11.98 -12.94
N VAL A 213 -10.81 -10.81 -12.77
CA VAL A 213 -10.13 -9.51 -12.87
C VAL A 213 -8.99 -9.39 -11.84
N TRP A 214 -9.16 -10.04 -10.69
CA TRP A 214 -8.15 -10.10 -9.64
C TRP A 214 -7.04 -11.12 -9.91
N ARG A 215 -7.35 -12.23 -10.58
CA ARG A 215 -6.36 -13.22 -11.05
C ARG A 215 -5.56 -12.75 -12.25
N ALA A 216 -6.04 -11.76 -13.00
CA ALA A 216 -5.36 -11.22 -14.16
C ALA A 216 -3.88 -10.96 -13.80
N PRO A 217 -2.93 -11.47 -14.60
CA PRO A 217 -1.52 -11.53 -14.24
C PRO A 217 -1.07 -10.18 -13.72
N LYS A 218 -0.37 -10.21 -12.58
CA LYS A 218 0.31 -9.01 -12.06
C LYS A 218 1.14 -8.50 -13.23
N TRP A 219 0.69 -7.39 -13.82
CA TRP A 219 1.44 -6.70 -14.85
C TRP A 219 2.82 -6.47 -14.27
N GLN A 220 3.78 -7.28 -14.71
CA GLN A 220 5.16 -7.13 -14.32
C GLN A 220 5.54 -5.77 -14.84
N GLU A 221 5.81 -4.84 -13.93
CA GLU A 221 6.44 -3.60 -14.34
C GLU A 221 7.71 -4.01 -15.08
N PRO A 222 7.97 -3.45 -16.28
CA PRO A 222 9.22 -3.70 -16.97
C PRO A 222 10.32 -3.46 -15.94
N LEU A 223 11.07 -4.53 -15.65
CA LEU A 223 12.16 -4.48 -14.67
C LEU A 223 12.94 -3.20 -14.96
N PRO A 224 13.15 -2.32 -13.96
CA PRO A 224 13.93 -1.11 -14.17
C PRO A 224 15.19 -1.55 -14.90
N SER A 225 15.38 -1.02 -16.12
CA SER A 225 16.49 -1.37 -17.01
C SER A 225 17.72 -1.44 -16.13
N LYS A 226 18.34 -2.63 -16.01
CA LYS A 226 19.48 -2.89 -15.10
C LYS A 226 20.34 -1.64 -15.09
N GLN A 227 20.25 -0.83 -14.03
CA GLN A 227 21.24 0.21 -13.83
C GLN A 227 22.58 -0.52 -13.87
N PRO A 228 23.55 -0.06 -14.67
CA PRO A 228 24.84 -0.72 -14.77
C PRO A 228 25.31 -0.98 -13.36
N SER A 229 25.49 -2.26 -13.01
CA SER A 229 25.88 -2.64 -11.67
C SER A 229 27.09 -1.78 -11.33
N PRO A 230 27.06 -0.96 -10.26
CA PRO A 230 28.29 -0.36 -9.79
C PRO A 230 29.23 -1.54 -9.59
N HIS A 231 30.32 -1.57 -10.35
CA HIS A 231 31.32 -2.63 -10.32
C HIS A 231 31.53 -2.99 -8.85
N VAL A 232 31.02 -4.16 -8.47
CA VAL A 232 31.26 -4.69 -7.13
C VAL A 232 32.75 -4.89 -7.12
N PHE A 233 33.45 -3.98 -6.46
CA PHE A 233 34.83 -4.16 -6.05
C PHE A 233 34.75 -5.35 -5.08
N GLN A 234 34.81 -6.57 -5.63
CA GLN A 234 35.04 -7.78 -4.88
C GLN A 234 36.43 -7.61 -4.28
N ARG A 235 36.48 -7.02 -3.08
CA ARG A 235 37.64 -7.09 -2.23
C ARG A 235 37.78 -8.57 -1.88
N LYS A 236 38.68 -9.23 -2.59
CA LYS A 236 39.18 -10.56 -2.30
C LYS A 236 39.74 -10.48 -0.87
N GLU A 237 38.95 -10.92 0.11
CA GLU A 237 39.46 -11.18 1.45
C GLU A 237 40.36 -12.40 1.31
N ASP A 238 41.64 -12.14 1.08
CA ASP A 238 42.69 -13.14 1.14
C ASP A 238 42.74 -13.64 2.60
N ASN A 239 42.19 -14.83 2.82
CA ASN A 239 42.41 -15.66 3.99
C ASN A 239 43.91 -15.99 4.08
N ALA A 240 44.70 -15.07 4.64
CA ALA A 240 46.04 -15.37 5.13
C ALA A 240 45.91 -15.93 6.54
N THR A 241 45.93 -17.27 6.61
CA THR A 241 46.12 -18.08 7.79
C THR A 241 47.38 -17.62 8.54
N PHE A 242 47.22 -16.86 9.62
CA PHE A 242 48.27 -16.70 10.62
C PHE A 242 48.21 -17.90 11.55
N SER A 243 49.07 -18.88 11.30
CA SER A 243 49.42 -19.92 12.27
C SER A 243 50.46 -19.32 13.23
N ILE A 244 50.14 -19.36 14.52
CA ILE A 244 51.05 -19.05 15.64
C ILE A 244 52.06 -20.20 15.78
#